data_AF-A0AAD9NRL9-F1
#
_entry.id   AF-A0AAD9NRL9-F1
#
_cell.length_a   1.000
_cell.length_b   1.000
_cell.length_c   1.000
_cell.angle_alpha   90.00
_cell.angle_beta   90.00
_cell.angle_gamma   90.00
#
_symmetry.space_group_name_H-M   'P 1'
#
loop_
_entity.id
_entity.type
_entity.pdbx_description
1 polymer ?
#
loop_
_entity_poly.entity_id
_entity_poly.type
_entity_poly.pdbx_seq_one_letter_code
_entity_poly.pdbx_strand_id
1 'polypeptide(L)'
;MQRTVHLHVMGRDELYRFNDITLVTQMTSERHDKLYRLAVRWTGPISVSIYLNRTSSLNAYTKKLKELLAPRKNIAIHIVKESGEFFPVNFLRNIALDNAATKYVFLTDIDFEPMPQLDIRLQEYIDKGYIKEHTVRSRKYTLTVK
;
A
#
# COMPACT_ATOMS: atom_id res chain seq x y z
N MET A 1 4.66 6.88 26.83
CA MET A 1 4.91 5.63 26.09
C MET A 1 5.54 6.00 24.76
N GLN A 2 6.83 5.70 24.56
CA GLN A 2 7.57 6.13 23.37
C GLN A 2 7.25 5.18 22.22
N ARG A 3 6.53 5.67 21.21
CA ARG A 3 6.26 4.91 19.98
C ARG A 3 7.50 5.00 19.10
N THR A 4 8.28 3.93 19.03
CA THR A 4 9.39 3.84 18.07
C THR A 4 8.86 3.23 16.79
N VAL A 5 8.79 4.03 15.73
CA VAL A 5 8.33 3.61 14.40
C VAL A 5 9.57 3.36 13.56
N HIS A 6 9.84 2.09 13.25
CA HIS A 6 10.94 1.72 12.35
C HIS A 6 10.45 1.62 10.91
N LEU A 7 10.32 2.76 10.23
CA LEU A 7 9.89 2.80 8.84
C LEU A 7 10.98 2.25 7.92
N HIS A 8 10.77 1.03 7.42
CA HIS A 8 11.62 0.47 6.37
C HIS A 8 10.89 0.56 5.04
N VAL A 9 11.45 1.32 4.08
CA VAL A 9 10.91 1.51 2.73
C VAL A 9 11.65 0.63 1.73
N MET A 10 10.90 -0.19 0.98
CA MET A 10 11.41 -1.01 -0.12
C MET A 10 10.68 -0.65 -1.42
N GLY A 11 11.28 -0.96 -2.58
CA GLY A 11 10.61 -0.94 -3.88
C GLY A 11 10.27 0.45 -4.42
N ARG A 12 11.28 1.28 -4.66
CA ARG A 12 11.13 2.56 -5.37
C ARG A 12 12.10 2.66 -6.54
N ASP A 13 11.85 1.89 -7.59
CA ASP A 13 12.25 2.33 -8.93
C ASP A 13 11.03 3.08 -9.51
N GLU A 14 11.22 4.29 -10.05
CA GLU A 14 10.16 5.17 -10.58
C GLU A 14 9.54 4.62 -11.89
N LEU A 15 9.05 3.38 -11.86
CA LEU A 15 8.39 2.70 -12.98
C LEU A 15 6.88 2.97 -12.98
N TYR A 16 6.48 4.23 -12.78
CA TYR A 16 5.08 4.67 -12.80
C TYR A 16 5.01 6.19 -13.06
N ARG A 17 3.86 6.64 -13.57
CA ARG A 17 3.58 8.06 -13.83
C ARG A 17 2.84 8.67 -12.65
N PHE A 18 2.96 9.98 -12.49
CA PHE A 18 2.24 10.72 -11.44
C PHE A 18 0.72 10.57 -11.52
N ASN A 19 0.17 10.34 -12.72
CA ASN A 19 -1.26 10.15 -12.96
C ASN A 19 -1.71 8.69 -12.86
N ASP A 20 -0.81 7.74 -12.57
CA ASP A 20 -1.20 6.36 -12.32
C ASP A 20 -1.94 6.25 -10.98
N ILE A 21 -2.51 5.07 -10.72
CA ILE A 21 -3.26 4.80 -9.49
C ILE A 21 -2.38 4.02 -8.52
N THR A 22 -2.10 4.59 -7.35
CA THR A 22 -1.46 3.84 -6.27
C THR A 22 -2.52 3.07 -5.50
N LEU A 23 -2.40 1.74 -5.44
CA LEU A 23 -3.18 0.97 -4.49
C LEU A 23 -2.61 1.18 -3.09
N VAL A 24 -3.48 1.55 -2.15
CA VAL A 24 -3.11 1.80 -0.76
C VAL A 24 -3.80 0.77 0.12
N THR A 25 -3.02 0.09 0.97
CA THR A 25 -3.56 -0.89 1.91
C THR A 25 -2.72 -1.00 3.18
N GLN A 26 -3.26 -1.69 4.18
CA GLN A 26 -2.58 -1.98 5.44
C GLN A 26 -2.85 -3.41 5.90
N MET A 27 -1.88 -4.03 6.56
CA MET A 27 -1.98 -5.43 6.99
C MET A 27 -1.14 -5.77 8.22
N THR A 28 -1.38 -6.95 8.79
CA THR A 28 -0.47 -7.61 9.75
C THR A 28 0.52 -8.50 9.01
N SER A 29 1.67 -8.82 9.64
CA SER A 29 2.74 -9.63 9.04
C SER A 29 2.29 -11.00 8.50
N GLU A 30 1.25 -11.59 9.09
CA GLU A 30 0.71 -12.90 8.70
C GLU A 30 0.00 -12.90 7.34
N ARG A 31 -0.40 -11.74 6.81
CA ARG A 31 -1.15 -11.66 5.54
C ARG A 31 -0.25 -11.50 4.30
N HIS A 32 1.02 -11.89 4.37
CA HIS A 32 1.99 -11.72 3.27
C HIS A 32 1.59 -12.46 1.99
N ASP A 33 0.89 -13.60 2.09
CA ASP A 33 0.35 -14.30 0.92
C ASP A 33 -0.70 -13.47 0.18
N LYS A 34 -1.51 -12.70 0.92
CA LYS A 34 -2.50 -11.79 0.33
C LYS A 34 -1.80 -10.64 -0.41
N LEU A 35 -0.73 -10.09 0.18
CA LEU A 35 0.08 -9.08 -0.48
C LEU A 35 0.72 -9.59 -1.78
N TYR A 36 1.22 -10.83 -1.79
CA TYR A 36 1.73 -11.44 -3.00
C TYR A 36 0.65 -11.56 -4.09
N ARG A 37 -0.53 -12.10 -3.76
CA ARG A 37 -1.63 -12.21 -4.73
C ARG A 37 -2.11 -10.85 -5.24
N LEU A 38 -2.15 -9.85 -4.36
CA LEU A 38 -2.46 -8.48 -4.72
C LEU A 38 -1.43 -7.92 -5.71
N ALA A 39 -0.13 -8.11 -5.44
CA ALA A 39 0.97 -7.65 -6.28
C ALA A 39 1.01 -8.33 -7.66
N VAL A 40 0.49 -9.56 -7.78
CA VAL A 40 0.33 -10.26 -9.06
C VAL A 40 -0.81 -9.67 -9.90
N ARG A 41 -1.90 -9.22 -9.26
CA ARG A 41 -3.09 -8.73 -9.98
C ARG A 41 -3.11 -7.23 -10.24
N TRP A 42 -2.44 -6.45 -9.40
CA TRP A 42 -2.34 -5.00 -9.52
C TRP A 42 -1.00 -4.62 -10.15
N THR A 43 -1.04 -4.13 -11.39
CA THR A 43 0.19 -3.82 -12.15
C THR A 43 0.74 -2.43 -11.83
N GLY A 44 -0.12 -1.51 -11.40
CA GLY A 44 0.24 -0.18 -10.92
C GLY A 44 1.05 -0.15 -9.61
N PRO A 45 1.43 1.05 -9.12
CA PRO A 45 2.16 1.18 -7.87
C PRO A 45 1.32 0.74 -6.67
N ILE A 46 1.99 0.23 -5.63
CA ILE A 46 1.38 -0.16 -4.35
C ILE A 46 2.08 0.59 -3.23
N SER A 47 1.33 1.11 -2.26
CA SER A 47 1.84 1.50 -0.95
C SER A 47 1.15 0.68 0.12
N VAL A 48 1.93 -0.09 0.88
CA VAL A 48 1.44 -0.97 1.92
C VAL A 48 2.14 -0.69 3.25
N SER A 49 1.37 -0.53 4.32
CA SER A 49 1.89 -0.55 5.67
C SER A 49 1.66 -1.90 6.35
N ILE A 50 2.69 -2.39 7.03
CA ILE A 50 2.68 -3.74 7.61
C ILE A 50 3.00 -3.64 9.10
N TYR A 51 2.04 -4.01 9.94
CA TYR A 51 2.27 -4.19 11.36
C TYR A 51 3.01 -5.49 11.61
N LEU A 52 4.24 -5.37 12.10
CA LEU A 52 5.09 -6.50 12.45
C LEU A 52 4.88 -6.88 13.91
N ASN A 53 4.63 -8.17 14.16
CA ASN A 53 4.53 -8.69 15.52
C ASN A 53 5.82 -8.41 16.31
N ARG A 54 5.69 -8.11 17.60
CA ARG A 54 6.79 -7.81 18.53
C ARG A 54 7.85 -8.92 18.56
N THR A 55 7.41 -10.17 18.52
CA THR A 55 8.30 -11.34 18.56
C THR A 55 9.02 -11.58 17.24
N SER A 56 8.52 -11.06 16.13
CA SER A 56 9.12 -11.26 14.81
C SER A 56 10.38 -10.40 14.62
N SER A 57 11.39 -11.00 13.98
CA SER A 57 12.61 -10.29 13.58
C SER A 57 12.34 -9.40 12.36
N LEU A 58 12.64 -8.11 12.48
CA LEU A 58 12.50 -7.14 11.38
C LEU A 58 13.37 -7.54 10.18
N ASN A 59 14.63 -7.91 10.42
CA ASN A 59 15.56 -8.27 9.35
C ASN A 59 15.11 -9.52 8.59
N ALA A 60 14.65 -10.55 9.31
CA ALA A 60 14.17 -11.78 8.70
C ALA A 60 12.90 -11.53 7.86
N TYR A 61 11.95 -10.75 8.39
CA TYR A 61 10.71 -10.44 7.68
C TYR A 61 10.94 -9.55 6.47
N THR A 62 11.82 -8.55 6.58
CA THR A 62 12.27 -7.72 5.47
C THR A 62 12.90 -8.57 4.36
N LYS A 63 13.80 -9.50 4.71
CA LYS A 63 14.41 -10.41 3.72
C LYS A 63 13.34 -11.26 3.01
N LYS A 64 12.40 -11.85 3.77
CA LYS A 64 11.27 -12.62 3.22
C LYS A 64 10.45 -11.78 2.23
N LEU A 65 10.11 -10.54 2.57
CA LEU A 65 9.34 -9.67 1.67
C LEU A 65 10.11 -9.30 0.40
N LYS A 66 11.42 -9.04 0.50
CA LYS A 66 12.27 -8.78 -0.68
C LYS A 66 12.25 -9.96 -1.65
N GLU A 67 12.38 -11.17 -1.13
CA GLU A 67 12.36 -12.39 -1.95
C GLU A 67 10.97 -12.62 -2.56
N LEU A 68 9.90 -12.49 -1.75
CA LEU A 68 8.52 -12.69 -2.19
C LEU A 68 8.08 -11.70 -3.27
N LEU A 69 8.56 -10.46 -3.20
CA LEU A 69 8.15 -9.35 -4.07
C LEU A 69 9.25 -8.93 -5.06
N ALA A 70 10.35 -9.68 -5.17
CA ALA A 70 11.48 -9.39 -6.06
C ALA A 70 11.10 -9.03 -7.51
N PRO A 71 10.05 -9.63 -8.13
CA PRO A 71 9.65 -9.28 -9.49
C PRO A 71 9.08 -7.86 -9.65
N ARG A 72 8.76 -7.17 -8.55
CA ARG A 72 8.04 -5.90 -8.55
C ARG A 72 8.88 -4.80 -7.90
N LYS A 73 9.09 -3.72 -8.65
CA LYS A 73 9.95 -2.59 -8.23
C LYS A 73 9.17 -1.32 -7.83
N ASN A 74 7.85 -1.36 -7.96
CA ASN A 74 6.92 -0.25 -7.71
C ASN A 74 6.01 -0.52 -6.49
N ILE A 75 6.54 -1.20 -5.47
CA ILE A 75 5.81 -1.50 -4.23
C ILE A 75 6.53 -0.84 -3.06
N ALA A 76 5.97 0.25 -2.55
CA ALA A 76 6.41 0.92 -1.34
C ALA A 76 5.90 0.14 -0.10
N ILE A 77 6.82 -0.51 0.60
CA ILE A 77 6.54 -1.26 1.83
C ILE A 77 6.87 -0.39 3.03
N HIS A 78 6.04 -0.37 4.06
CA HIS A 78 6.25 0.41 5.29
C HIS A 78 6.04 -0.48 6.51
N ILE A 79 7.12 -1.03 7.05
CA ILE A 79 7.01 -1.90 8.23
C ILE A 79 6.88 -1.03 9.49
N VAL A 80 5.94 -1.36 10.35
CA VAL A 80 5.70 -0.69 11.64
C VAL A 80 5.77 -1.73 12.73
N LYS A 81 6.69 -1.54 13.68
CA LYS A 81 6.84 -2.39 14.85
C LYS A 81 6.56 -1.57 16.11
N GLU A 82 5.34 -1.63 16.61
CA GLU A 82 4.95 -1.06 17.90
C GLU A 82 4.71 -2.23 18.89
N SER A 83 4.64 -2.10 20.21
CA SER A 83 4.64 -0.95 21.09
C SER A 83 3.27 -0.79 21.79
N GLY A 84 2.16 -1.15 21.11
CA GLY A 84 0.80 -1.06 21.66
C GLY A 84 0.15 -2.39 22.06
N GLU A 85 -0.98 -2.30 22.76
CA GLU A 85 -1.92 -3.40 23.06
C GLU A 85 -2.92 -3.61 21.91
N PHE A 86 -3.22 -2.54 21.16
CA PHE A 86 -4.19 -2.53 20.06
C PHE A 86 -3.53 -2.43 18.68
N PHE A 87 -4.17 -3.01 17.66
CA PHE A 87 -3.78 -2.87 16.26
C PHE A 87 -4.09 -1.44 15.75
N PRO A 88 -3.08 -0.64 15.37
CA PRO A 88 -3.26 0.79 15.13
C PRO A 88 -3.70 1.06 13.68
N VAL A 89 -4.90 0.59 13.31
CA VAL A 89 -5.40 0.60 11.92
C VAL A 89 -5.32 1.97 11.24
N ASN A 90 -5.70 3.05 11.95
CA ASN A 90 -5.68 4.41 11.41
C ASN A 90 -4.26 4.91 11.17
N PHE A 91 -3.32 4.55 12.06
CA PHE A 91 -1.92 4.95 11.93
C PHE A 91 -1.28 4.27 10.72
N LEU A 92 -1.51 2.97 10.55
CA LEU A 92 -1.03 2.21 9.40
C LEU A 92 -1.60 2.75 8.09
N ARG A 93 -2.91 3.01 8.04
CA ARG A 93 -3.56 3.59 6.87
C ARG A 93 -2.94 4.93 6.49
N ASN A 94 -2.71 5.81 7.47
CA ASN A 94 -2.10 7.11 7.22
C ASN A 94 -0.67 6.98 6.68
N ILE A 95 0.15 6.07 7.22
CA ILE A 95 1.50 5.81 6.69
C ILE A 95 1.44 5.40 5.20
N ALA A 96 0.56 4.47 4.84
CA ALA A 96 0.44 4.02 3.46
C ALA A 96 -0.10 5.14 2.54
N LEU A 97 -1.10 5.89 2.99
CA LEU A 97 -1.63 7.04 2.25
C LEU A 97 -0.58 8.13 2.04
N ASP A 98 0.14 8.53 3.09
CA ASP A 98 1.14 9.60 3.05
C ASP A 98 2.33 9.25 2.15
N ASN A 99 2.61 7.96 1.98
CA ASN A 99 3.67 7.46 1.10
C ASN A 99 3.20 6.98 -0.28
N ALA A 100 1.90 7.08 -0.59
CA ALA A 100 1.41 6.82 -1.94
C ALA A 100 2.09 7.76 -2.96
N ALA A 101 2.56 7.21 -4.08
CA ALA A 101 3.48 7.94 -4.95
C ALA A 101 2.77 8.77 -6.04
N THR A 102 1.47 8.55 -6.24
CA THR A 102 0.72 9.13 -7.37
C THR A 102 -0.44 10.01 -6.90
N LYS A 103 -1.00 10.77 -7.84
CA LYS A 103 -2.14 11.68 -7.63
C LYS A 103 -3.39 10.94 -7.15
N TYR A 104 -3.68 9.79 -7.77
CA TYR A 104 -4.87 9.00 -7.50
C TYR A 104 -4.52 7.80 -6.63
N VAL A 105 -5.33 7.57 -5.59
CA VAL A 105 -5.17 6.39 -4.73
C VAL A 105 -6.42 5.53 -4.75
N PHE A 106 -6.22 4.22 -4.84
CA PHE A 106 -7.25 3.21 -4.61
C PHE A 106 -7.03 2.59 -3.23
N LEU A 107 -7.74 3.11 -2.23
CA LEU A 107 -7.63 2.65 -0.84
C LEU A 107 -8.52 1.43 -0.63
N THR A 108 -7.92 0.29 -0.26
CA THR A 108 -8.67 -0.96 -0.05
C THR A 108 -8.07 -1.82 1.07
N ASP A 109 -8.88 -2.70 1.64
CA ASP A 109 -8.42 -3.70 2.60
C ASP A 109 -7.61 -4.80 1.89
N ILE A 110 -6.58 -5.32 2.57
CA ILE A 110 -5.72 -6.39 2.04
C ILE A 110 -6.48 -7.69 1.73
N ASP A 111 -7.67 -7.84 2.32
CA ASP A 111 -8.54 -9.00 2.12
C ASP A 111 -9.36 -8.89 0.82
N PHE A 112 -9.37 -7.72 0.18
CA PHE A 112 -10.00 -7.52 -1.11
C PHE A 112 -9.05 -7.88 -2.24
N GLU A 113 -9.33 -8.98 -2.94
CA GLU A 113 -8.61 -9.35 -4.15
C GLU A 113 -9.24 -8.65 -5.36
N PRO A 114 -8.57 -7.67 -5.99
CA PRO A 114 -9.11 -7.00 -7.15
C PRO A 114 -9.30 -7.99 -8.30
N MET A 115 -10.30 -7.73 -9.14
CA MET A 115 -10.40 -8.41 -10.42
C MET A 115 -9.17 -8.08 -11.27
N PRO A 116 -8.70 -9.01 -12.13
CA PRO A 116 -7.64 -8.70 -13.07
C PRO A 116 -7.92 -7.41 -13.83
N GLN A 117 -6.90 -6.57 -14.02
CA GLN A 117 -6.97 -5.31 -14.78
C GLN A 117 -7.87 -4.22 -14.19
N LEU A 118 -8.24 -4.31 -12.90
CA LEU A 118 -9.02 -3.24 -12.24
C LEU A 118 -8.31 -1.88 -12.32
N ASP A 119 -6.98 -1.86 -12.17
CA ASP A 119 -6.14 -0.68 -12.34
C ASP A 119 -6.33 -0.02 -13.71
N ILE A 120 -6.31 -0.83 -14.78
CA ILE A 120 -6.54 -0.34 -16.15
C ILE A 120 -7.93 0.25 -16.29
N ARG A 121 -8.97 -0.45 -15.79
CA ARG A 121 -10.35 0.05 -15.87
C ARG A 121 -10.52 1.36 -15.11
N LEU A 122 -9.98 1.46 -13.89
CA LEU A 122 -10.02 2.68 -13.11
C LEU A 122 -9.29 3.83 -13.81
N GLN A 123 -8.18 3.54 -14.49
CA GLN A 123 -7.47 4.53 -15.30
C GLN A 123 -8.35 5.06 -16.43
N GLU A 124 -9.07 4.19 -17.16
CA GLU A 124 -10.01 4.64 -18.18
C GLU A 124 -11.12 5.55 -17.62
N TYR A 125 -11.62 5.29 -16.40
CA TYR A 125 -12.61 6.14 -15.78
C TYR A 125 -12.07 7.52 -15.42
N ILE A 126 -10.80 7.58 -14.97
CA ILE A 126 -10.10 8.85 -14.73
C ILE A 126 -9.94 9.61 -16.05
N ASP A 127 -9.45 8.94 -17.10
CA ASP A 127 -9.17 9.56 -18.39
C ASP A 127 -10.45 10.08 -19.08
N LYS A 128 -11.58 9.40 -18.85
CA LYS A 128 -12.92 9.83 -19.30
C LYS A 128 -13.55 10.92 -18.42
N GLY A 129 -12.88 11.35 -17.34
CA GLY A 129 -13.36 12.42 -16.46
C GLY A 129 -14.51 12.03 -15.52
N TYR A 130 -14.73 10.74 -15.28
CA TYR A 130 -15.81 10.28 -14.41
C TYR A 130 -15.51 10.43 -12.92
N ILE A 131 -14.24 10.62 -12.56
CA ILE A 131 -13.83 10.84 -11.17
C ILE A 131 -13.92 12.32 -10.85
N LYS A 132 -14.76 12.66 -9.87
CA LYS A 132 -14.72 13.98 -9.22
C LYS A 132 -13.57 14.01 -8.23
N GLU A 133 -12.70 14.98 -8.41
CA GLU A 133 -11.60 15.25 -7.50
C GLU A 133 -12.12 15.68 -6.11
N HIS A 134 -11.99 14.80 -5.11
CA HIS A 134 -12.20 15.14 -3.72
C HIS A 134 -10.85 15.36 -3.02
N THR A 135 -10.56 16.60 -2.62
CA THR A 135 -9.36 16.93 -1.85
C THR A 135 -9.55 16.50 -0.40
N VAL A 136 -8.91 15.41 0.01
CA VAL A 136 -8.72 15.10 1.44
C VAL A 136 -7.45 15.83 1.89
N ARG A 137 -7.43 16.33 3.12
CA ARG A 137 -6.37 17.17 3.74
C ARG A 137 -4.95 16.56 3.67
N SER A 138 -4.35 16.55 2.47
CA SER A 138 -2.92 16.42 2.12
C SER A 138 -2.77 15.98 0.64
N ARG A 139 -3.02 16.87 -0.34
CA ARG A 139 -2.62 16.72 -1.77
C ARG A 139 -2.92 15.37 -2.49
N LYS A 140 -3.82 14.51 -1.99
CA LYS A 140 -4.08 13.17 -2.56
C LYS A 140 -5.58 12.90 -2.69
N TYR A 141 -5.96 12.33 -3.83
CA TYR A 141 -7.36 12.08 -4.20
C TYR A 141 -7.70 10.60 -4.00
N THR A 142 -8.70 10.29 -3.17
CA THR A 142 -9.14 8.92 -2.88
C THR A 142 -10.26 8.48 -3.82
N LEU A 143 -10.09 7.34 -4.47
CA LEU A 143 -11.12 6.67 -5.27
C LEU A 143 -11.92 5.73 -4.37
N THR A 144 -13.24 5.87 -4.35
CA THR A 144 -14.15 4.95 -3.66
C THR A 144 -15.20 4.48 -4.67
N VAL A 145 -15.31 3.17 -4.89
CA VAL A 145 -16.35 2.59 -5.74
C VAL A 145 -17.64 2.54 -4.92
N LYS A 146 -18.73 3.09 -5.45
CA LYS A 146 -20.07 2.97 -4.87
C LYS A 146 -20.67 1.60 -5.17
#